data_AF-A0A093J9U8-F1
#
_entry.id   AF-A0A093J9U8-F1
#
_cell.length_a   1.000
_cell.length_b   1.000
_cell.length_c   1.000
_cell.angle_alpha   90.00
_cell.angle_beta   90.00
_cell.angle_gamma   90.00
#
_symmetry.space_group_name_H-M   'P 1'
#
loop_
_entity.id
_entity.type
_entity.pdbx_description
1 polymer ?
#
loop_
_entity_poly.entity_id
_entity_poly.type
_entity_poly.pdbx_seq_one_letter_code
_entity_poly.pdbx_strand_id
1 'polypeptide(L)'
;GPLPFFPQWKLKHYDVIVGVLSARHNHELRSVIRNTWFKHLKQHPALSQRVLVKFIIGAHGCAVPVEDREDPYSCKLLNISNPVLNQEIEAFGLPEDVPSALSEDRIVSVNFRVLYPIVITSLGVFYEADGVGFQRNITVKLYQAEHEEALFSARFSPPSCGVHVNRLWYKPVEQFILPESFEGTIVWESQDLQGLVSRNLHKVTVNDGGGVLRIITAGEGSLPHELTEGVEGIAGGFIYTIQEGDALLKSLHTRPERFTSHIKNLEKEDDLLKEESSTYDDIVFVDVIDTYRNVPAKLLNFYRW
;
A
#
# COMPACT_ATOMS: atom_id res chain seq x y z
N GLY A 1 69.29 9.46 15.39
CA GLY A 1 68.47 8.28 15.75
C GLY A 1 67.59 7.93 14.56
N PRO A 2 67.40 6.66 14.23
CA PRO A 2 66.57 6.28 13.08
C PRO A 2 65.10 6.58 13.40
N LEU A 3 64.43 7.27 12.46
CA LEU A 3 62.99 7.52 12.49
C LEU A 3 62.22 6.20 12.34
N PRO A 4 61.08 6.01 13.02
CA PRO A 4 60.30 4.78 12.90
C PRO A 4 59.64 4.72 11.52
N PHE A 5 59.79 3.57 10.86
CA PHE A 5 59.03 3.21 9.67
C PHE A 5 57.54 3.10 10.03
N PHE A 6 56.73 4.08 9.62
CA PHE A 6 55.29 3.89 9.53
C PHE A 6 55.01 2.94 8.35
N PRO A 7 54.24 1.86 8.53
CA PRO A 7 53.84 1.02 7.40
C PRO A 7 53.00 1.86 6.45
N GLN A 8 53.47 2.02 5.21
CA GLN A 8 52.67 2.60 4.12
C GLN A 8 51.43 1.72 3.93
N TRP A 9 50.27 2.17 4.41
CA TRP A 9 49.00 1.67 3.93
C TRP A 9 48.89 2.02 2.45
N LYS A 10 49.23 1.06 1.58
CA LYS A 10 48.92 1.15 0.16
C LYS A 10 47.40 1.08 0.05
N LEU A 11 46.77 2.22 -0.22
CA LEU A 11 45.39 2.28 -0.69
C LEU A 11 45.30 1.36 -1.91
N LYS A 12 44.51 0.29 -1.80
CA LYS A 12 44.20 -0.56 -2.96
C LYS A 12 43.36 0.28 -3.90
N HIS A 13 43.94 0.65 -5.05
CA HIS A 13 43.25 1.37 -6.10
C HIS A 13 42.54 0.35 -6.99
N TYR A 14 41.22 0.50 -7.12
CA TYR A 14 40.41 -0.27 -8.07
C TYR A 14 39.95 0.67 -9.17
N ASP A 15 40.05 0.21 -10.42
CA ASP A 15 39.62 0.98 -11.59
C ASP A 15 38.11 0.86 -11.80
N VAL A 16 37.54 -0.29 -11.43
CA VAL A 16 36.11 -0.59 -11.58
C VAL A 16 35.60 -1.31 -10.33
N ILE A 17 34.47 -0.84 -9.81
CA ILE A 17 33.72 -1.51 -8.75
C ILE A 17 32.38 -1.99 -9.32
N VAL A 18 32.09 -3.27 -9.18
CA VAL A 18 30.84 -3.90 -9.61
C VAL A 18 30.03 -4.25 -8.36
N GLY A 19 28.96 -3.50 -8.12
CA GLY A 19 27.98 -3.79 -7.08
C GLY A 19 26.84 -4.65 -7.62
N VAL A 20 26.67 -5.86 -7.10
CA VAL A 20 25.58 -6.77 -7.49
C VAL A 20 24.49 -6.74 -6.43
N LEU A 21 23.33 -6.16 -6.76
CA LEU A 21 22.16 -6.20 -5.87
C LEU A 21 21.66 -7.63 -5.72
N SER A 22 21.59 -8.13 -4.49
CA SER A 22 21.09 -9.47 -4.19
C SER A 22 20.15 -9.44 -3.00
N ALA A 23 19.01 -10.12 -3.10
CA ALA A 23 18.18 -10.40 -1.92
C ALA A 23 18.93 -11.31 -0.94
N ARG A 24 18.59 -11.25 0.35
CA ARG A 24 19.18 -12.09 1.42
C ARG A 24 19.18 -13.60 1.07
N HIS A 25 18.02 -14.15 0.73
CA HIS A 25 17.82 -15.57 0.44
C HIS A 25 18.47 -16.08 -0.86
N ASN A 26 19.02 -15.21 -1.71
CA ASN A 26 19.58 -15.57 -3.02
C ASN A 26 20.99 -16.21 -2.95
N HIS A 27 21.25 -17.08 -1.97
CA HIS A 27 22.54 -17.73 -1.77
C HIS A 27 23.00 -18.52 -3.01
N GLU A 28 22.11 -19.30 -3.62
CA GLU A 28 22.43 -20.10 -4.81
C GLU A 28 22.79 -19.22 -6.01
N LEU A 29 22.05 -18.12 -6.23
CA LEU A 29 22.33 -17.18 -7.31
C LEU A 29 23.68 -16.47 -7.12
N ARG A 30 24.02 -16.10 -5.88
CA ARG A 30 25.35 -15.57 -5.56
C ARG A 30 26.44 -16.62 -5.82
N SER A 31 26.21 -17.88 -5.45
CA SER A 31 27.12 -18.99 -5.73
C SER A 31 27.34 -19.21 -7.23
N VAL A 32 26.31 -19.12 -8.06
CA VAL A 32 26.44 -19.19 -9.52
C VAL A 32 27.34 -18.06 -10.04
N ILE A 33 27.14 -16.82 -9.58
CA ILE A 33 28.00 -15.69 -9.97
C ILE A 33 29.44 -15.93 -9.54
N ARG A 34 29.66 -16.36 -8.28
CA ARG A 34 30.99 -16.71 -7.75
C ARG A 34 31.69 -17.77 -8.58
N ASN A 35 30.94 -18.76 -9.09
CA ASN A 35 31.49 -19.89 -9.85
C ASN A 35 31.61 -19.64 -11.36
N THR A 36 31.10 -18.51 -11.86
CA THR A 36 31.13 -18.15 -13.28
C THR A 36 32.13 -17.02 -13.54
N TRP A 37 31.65 -15.84 -13.95
CA TRP A 37 32.51 -14.73 -14.36
C TRP A 37 33.29 -14.13 -13.20
N PHE A 38 32.77 -14.17 -11.98
CA PHE A 38 33.49 -13.64 -10.82
C PHE A 38 34.74 -14.49 -10.51
N LYS A 39 34.64 -15.82 -10.64
CA LYS A 39 35.80 -16.73 -10.55
C LYS A 39 36.88 -16.34 -11.55
N HIS A 40 36.47 -16.11 -12.80
CA HIS A 40 37.38 -15.74 -13.87
C HIS A 40 38.11 -14.41 -13.56
N LEU A 41 37.38 -13.40 -13.07
CA LEU A 41 37.98 -12.12 -12.66
C LEU A 41 39.02 -12.29 -11.55
N LYS A 42 38.72 -13.09 -10.51
CA LYS A 42 39.66 -13.35 -9.41
C LYS A 42 40.91 -14.10 -9.87
N GLN A 43 40.80 -14.99 -10.86
CA GLN A 43 41.92 -15.78 -11.37
C GLN A 43 42.76 -15.05 -12.44
N HIS A 44 42.21 -14.00 -13.07
CA HIS A 44 42.90 -13.30 -14.15
C HIS A 44 44.03 -12.39 -13.62
N PRO A 45 45.28 -12.55 -14.08
CA PRO A 45 46.45 -11.85 -13.52
C PRO A 45 46.33 -10.32 -13.54
N ALA A 46 45.79 -9.77 -14.62
CA ALA A 46 45.66 -8.32 -14.79
C ALA A 46 44.41 -7.72 -14.12
N LEU A 47 43.31 -8.48 -13.97
CA LEU A 47 42.01 -7.94 -13.54
C LEU A 47 41.79 -8.11 -12.04
N SER A 48 42.37 -9.14 -11.44
CA SER A 48 42.21 -9.46 -10.01
C SER A 48 42.60 -8.33 -9.05
N GLN A 49 43.50 -7.43 -9.46
CA GLN A 49 43.91 -6.27 -8.68
C GLN A 49 43.18 -4.97 -9.07
N ARG A 50 42.47 -4.96 -10.20
CA ARG A 50 41.87 -3.74 -10.80
C ARG A 50 40.36 -3.68 -10.63
N VAL A 51 39.68 -4.83 -10.56
CA VAL A 51 38.22 -4.91 -10.48
C VAL A 51 37.80 -5.48 -9.13
N LEU A 52 36.96 -4.73 -8.41
CA LEU A 52 36.33 -5.18 -7.18
C LEU A 52 34.88 -5.54 -7.45
N VAL A 53 34.45 -6.72 -7.00
CA VAL A 53 33.05 -7.15 -7.09
C VAL A 53 32.53 -7.36 -5.68
N LYS A 54 31.37 -6.77 -5.36
CA LYS A 54 30.69 -6.92 -4.08
C LYS A 54 29.20 -7.17 -4.28
N PHE A 55 28.66 -8.12 -3.53
CA PHE A 55 27.21 -8.31 -3.39
C PHE A 55 26.68 -7.31 -2.37
N ILE A 56 25.65 -6.58 -2.75
CA ILE A 56 24.98 -5.61 -1.89
C ILE A 56 23.77 -6.31 -1.29
N ILE A 57 23.71 -6.39 0.04
CA ILE A 57 22.63 -7.05 0.78
C ILE A 57 22.15 -6.10 1.89
N GLY A 58 20.83 -5.97 2.08
CA GLY A 58 20.30 -5.22 3.21
C GLY A 58 20.67 -5.91 4.52
N ALA A 59 21.13 -5.16 5.51
CA ALA A 59 21.58 -5.67 6.81
C ALA A 59 20.45 -6.32 7.60
N HIS A 60 19.20 -5.87 7.40
CA HIS A 60 18.04 -6.36 8.15
C HIS A 60 17.05 -7.12 7.26
N GLY A 61 16.55 -8.26 7.74
CA GLY A 61 15.41 -8.95 7.14
C GLY A 61 14.10 -8.25 7.51
N CYS A 62 13.05 -8.43 6.70
CA CYS A 62 11.74 -7.89 7.05
C CYS A 62 11.06 -8.78 8.10
N ALA A 63 10.84 -8.25 9.30
CA ALA A 63 10.22 -8.96 10.43
C ALA A 63 8.74 -9.34 10.21
N VAL A 64 8.08 -8.75 9.20
CA VAL A 64 6.69 -9.04 8.86
C VAL A 64 6.63 -10.19 7.84
N PRO A 65 5.94 -11.30 8.14
CA PRO A 65 5.68 -12.38 7.17
C PRO A 65 4.98 -11.84 5.92
N VAL A 66 5.19 -12.47 4.76
CA VAL A 66 4.66 -11.94 3.48
C VAL A 66 3.15 -11.84 3.49
N GLU A 67 2.46 -12.79 4.12
CA GLU A 67 1.00 -12.86 4.19
C GLU A 67 0.38 -11.80 5.11
N ASP A 68 1.19 -11.17 5.97
CA ASP A 68 0.76 -10.16 6.93
C ASP A 68 1.25 -8.75 6.56
N ARG A 69 1.70 -8.56 5.31
CA ARG A 69 2.12 -7.24 4.80
C ARG A 69 0.95 -6.52 4.13
N GLU A 70 0.96 -5.19 4.20
CA GLU A 70 0.03 -4.33 3.44
C GLU A 70 0.26 -4.43 1.93
N ASP A 71 1.50 -4.70 1.51
CA ASP A 71 1.85 -5.04 0.14
C ASP A 71 3.06 -5.98 0.14
N PRO A 72 3.17 -6.91 -0.83
CA PRO A 72 4.22 -7.93 -0.82
C PRO A 72 5.64 -7.35 -0.92
N TYR A 73 5.78 -6.11 -1.39
CA TYR A 73 7.04 -5.45 -1.69
C TYR A 73 7.55 -4.54 -0.56
N SER A 74 6.75 -4.25 0.46
CA SER A 74 7.14 -3.45 1.62
C SER A 74 7.40 -4.30 2.86
N CYS A 75 7.76 -3.65 3.97
CA CYS A 75 7.82 -4.28 5.28
C CYS A 75 6.81 -3.63 6.25
N LYS A 76 5.63 -3.30 5.75
CA LYS A 76 4.57 -2.67 6.54
C LYS A 76 3.52 -3.70 6.93
N LEU A 77 3.19 -3.75 8.22
CA LEU A 77 2.18 -4.67 8.76
C LEU A 77 0.79 -4.30 8.24
N LEU A 78 0.04 -5.31 7.80
CA LEU A 78 -1.38 -5.20 7.49
C LEU A 78 -2.18 -4.94 8.78
N ASN A 79 -2.64 -3.70 8.94
CA ASN A 79 -3.29 -3.23 10.16
C ASN A 79 -4.78 -3.58 10.23
N ILE A 80 -5.09 -4.87 10.11
CA ILE A 80 -6.43 -5.42 10.32
C ILE A 80 -6.43 -6.17 11.65
N SER A 81 -7.35 -5.81 12.55
CA SER A 81 -7.41 -6.40 13.90
C SER A 81 -8.76 -7.01 14.24
N ASN A 82 -9.87 -6.34 13.91
CA ASN A 82 -11.21 -6.74 14.31
C ASN A 82 -12.21 -6.60 13.14
N PRO A 83 -12.17 -7.50 12.14
CA PRO A 83 -13.06 -7.40 10.99
C PRO A 83 -14.53 -7.60 11.40
N VAL A 84 -15.42 -6.76 10.89
CA VAL A 84 -16.86 -6.89 11.11
C VAL A 84 -17.44 -7.93 10.15
N LEU A 85 -17.80 -9.11 10.68
CA LEU A 85 -18.20 -10.27 9.87
C LEU A 85 -19.70 -10.35 9.64
N ASN A 86 -20.08 -10.85 8.45
CA ASN A 86 -21.46 -11.21 8.08
C ASN A 86 -22.49 -10.09 8.30
N GLN A 87 -22.06 -8.84 8.18
CA GLN A 87 -22.88 -7.65 8.35
C GLN A 87 -22.58 -6.65 7.25
N GLU A 88 -23.59 -5.89 6.86
CA GLU A 88 -23.43 -4.73 5.99
C GLU A 88 -22.82 -3.57 6.77
N ILE A 89 -21.80 -2.95 6.18
CA ILE A 89 -21.03 -1.88 6.80
C ILE A 89 -21.24 -0.61 5.99
N GLU A 90 -21.74 0.44 6.66
CA GLU A 90 -21.78 1.79 6.09
C GLU A 90 -20.40 2.43 6.19
N ALA A 91 -19.73 2.67 5.06
CA ALA A 91 -18.36 3.20 5.05
C ALA A 91 -18.23 4.59 5.69
N PHE A 92 -19.29 5.39 5.64
CA PHE A 92 -19.31 6.75 6.17
C PHE A 92 -20.54 6.97 7.04
N GLY A 93 -20.31 7.32 8.32
CA GLY A 93 -21.35 7.68 9.27
C GLY A 93 -21.40 9.19 9.51
N LEU A 94 -22.61 9.75 9.58
CA LEU A 94 -22.83 11.16 9.90
C LEU A 94 -22.97 11.36 11.42
N PRO A 95 -22.12 12.17 12.07
CA PRO A 95 -22.36 12.59 13.45
C PRO A 95 -23.58 13.50 13.55
N GLU A 96 -24.37 13.36 14.62
CA GLU A 96 -25.73 13.94 14.71
C GLU A 96 -25.77 15.49 14.72
N ASP A 97 -24.65 16.16 15.07
CA ASP A 97 -24.62 17.60 15.43
C ASP A 97 -23.84 18.53 14.48
N VAL A 98 -23.40 18.08 13.31
CA VAL A 98 -22.62 18.94 12.40
C VAL A 98 -23.51 19.51 11.29
N PRO A 99 -23.79 20.83 11.28
CA PRO A 99 -24.61 21.45 10.24
C PRO A 99 -24.01 21.21 8.86
N SER A 100 -24.88 20.97 7.88
CA SER A 100 -24.46 20.87 6.50
C SER A 100 -24.06 22.23 5.98
N ALA A 101 -22.79 22.35 5.56
CA ALA A 101 -22.47 23.36 4.59
C ALA A 101 -23.02 22.85 3.25
N LEU A 102 -24.01 23.56 2.69
CA LEU A 102 -24.33 23.41 1.28
C LEU A 102 -23.08 23.81 0.50
N SER A 103 -22.44 22.85 -0.15
CA SER A 103 -21.39 23.17 -1.12
C SER A 103 -22.03 23.39 -2.48
N GLU A 104 -21.53 24.39 -3.21
CA GLU A 104 -21.92 24.60 -4.61
C GLU A 104 -21.14 23.68 -5.56
N ASP A 105 -20.25 22.83 -5.03
CA ASP A 105 -19.49 21.87 -5.82
C ASP A 105 -20.42 20.91 -6.55
N ARG A 106 -20.23 20.82 -7.87
CA ARG A 106 -20.99 19.89 -8.71
C ARG A 106 -20.44 18.48 -8.66
N ILE A 107 -19.14 18.35 -8.41
CA ILE A 107 -18.44 17.07 -8.39
C ILE A 107 -17.61 17.00 -7.12
N VAL A 108 -17.80 15.92 -6.38
CA VAL A 108 -17.12 15.63 -5.12
C VAL A 108 -16.60 14.19 -5.20
N SER A 109 -15.37 13.94 -4.75
CA SER A 109 -14.75 12.63 -4.87
C SER A 109 -13.93 12.22 -3.66
N VAL A 110 -13.85 10.91 -3.43
CA VAL A 110 -12.98 10.28 -2.42
C VAL A 110 -12.23 9.12 -3.03
N ASN A 111 -10.94 9.05 -2.73
CA ASN A 111 -10.07 7.94 -3.09
C ASN A 111 -9.98 6.96 -1.92
N PHE A 112 -10.01 5.67 -2.20
CA PHE A 112 -9.81 4.64 -1.20
C PHE A 112 -9.02 3.46 -1.78
N ARG A 113 -8.40 2.71 -0.87
CA ARG A 113 -7.69 1.47 -1.17
C ARG A 113 -8.30 0.33 -0.36
N VAL A 114 -8.50 -0.80 -1.03
CA VAL A 114 -8.97 -2.04 -0.43
C VAL A 114 -7.75 -2.82 0.05
N LEU A 115 -7.72 -3.15 1.34
CA LEU A 115 -6.65 -3.93 1.98
C LEU A 115 -7.02 -5.40 2.16
N TYR A 116 -8.31 -5.73 2.04
CA TYR A 116 -8.80 -7.11 2.00
C TYR A 116 -10.09 -7.16 1.16
N PRO A 117 -10.36 -8.24 0.39
CA PRO A 117 -11.49 -8.26 -0.53
C PRO A 117 -12.85 -7.89 0.10
N ILE A 118 -13.56 -6.97 -0.54
CA ILE A 118 -14.89 -6.50 -0.12
C ILE A 118 -15.88 -6.55 -1.28
N VAL A 119 -17.17 -6.61 -0.97
CA VAL A 119 -18.26 -6.54 -1.94
C VAL A 119 -19.09 -5.29 -1.65
N ILE A 120 -19.15 -4.36 -2.61
CA ILE A 120 -20.05 -3.21 -2.49
C ILE A 120 -21.47 -3.65 -2.87
N THR A 121 -22.44 -3.38 -1.99
CA THR A 121 -23.84 -3.76 -2.19
C THR A 121 -24.72 -2.58 -2.55
N SER A 122 -24.42 -1.38 -2.02
CA SER A 122 -25.20 -0.18 -2.27
C SER A 122 -24.34 1.08 -2.34
N LEU A 123 -24.76 2.03 -3.18
CA LEU A 123 -24.23 3.39 -3.21
C LEU A 123 -25.24 4.35 -2.59
N GLY A 124 -24.77 5.44 -1.99
CA GLY A 124 -25.63 6.39 -1.30
C GLY A 124 -25.20 7.85 -1.42
N VAL A 125 -26.15 8.73 -1.13
CA VAL A 125 -26.03 10.19 -1.22
C VAL A 125 -26.51 10.85 0.07
N PHE A 126 -25.84 11.93 0.46
CA PHE A 126 -26.31 12.81 1.53
C PHE A 126 -27.53 13.59 1.06
N TYR A 127 -28.47 13.79 1.98
CA TYR A 127 -29.65 14.59 1.72
C TYR A 127 -30.00 15.43 2.96
N GLU A 128 -30.34 16.69 2.73
CA GLU A 128 -30.81 17.59 3.78
C GLU A 128 -32.34 17.55 3.81
N ALA A 129 -32.89 17.13 4.95
CA ALA A 129 -34.30 16.81 5.08
C ALA A 129 -35.15 18.07 5.31
N ASP A 130 -35.48 18.78 4.23
CA ASP A 130 -36.37 19.95 4.29
C ASP A 130 -37.86 19.57 4.33
N GLY A 131 -38.17 18.28 4.51
CA GLY A 131 -39.54 17.75 4.56
C GLY A 131 -40.24 17.54 3.21
N VAL A 132 -39.61 17.92 2.08
CA VAL A 132 -40.24 17.89 0.74
C VAL A 132 -39.82 16.69 -0.14
N GLY A 133 -39.25 15.64 0.45
CA GLY A 133 -38.74 14.46 -0.28
C GLY A 133 -37.52 14.78 -1.16
N PHE A 134 -36.87 13.77 -1.74
CA PHE A 134 -35.64 13.97 -2.53
C PHE A 134 -35.91 14.77 -3.81
N GLN A 135 -35.31 15.96 -3.95
CA GLN A 135 -35.58 16.88 -5.08
C GLN A 135 -34.45 17.02 -6.10
N ARG A 136 -33.30 16.37 -5.87
CA ARG A 136 -32.10 16.56 -6.70
C ARG A 136 -31.88 15.40 -7.69
N ASN A 137 -31.07 15.64 -8.71
CA ASN A 137 -30.59 14.64 -9.65
C ASN A 137 -29.08 14.45 -9.43
N ILE A 138 -28.73 13.38 -8.71
CA ILE A 138 -27.34 13.09 -8.35
C ILE A 138 -26.96 11.74 -8.95
N THR A 139 -25.78 11.65 -9.55
CA THR A 139 -25.23 10.38 -10.01
C THR A 139 -24.01 10.05 -9.18
N VAL A 140 -23.95 8.82 -8.67
CA VAL A 140 -22.80 8.29 -7.95
C VAL A 140 -22.14 7.24 -8.84
N LYS A 141 -20.82 7.34 -9.02
CA LYS A 141 -20.04 6.44 -9.87
C LYS A 141 -18.82 5.97 -9.09
N LEU A 142 -18.49 4.69 -9.22
CA LEU A 142 -17.19 4.16 -8.77
C LEU A 142 -16.30 3.93 -9.97
N TYR A 143 -15.09 4.48 -9.91
CA TYR A 143 -14.02 4.24 -10.87
C TYR A 143 -12.91 3.41 -10.23
N GLN A 144 -12.28 2.56 -11.03
CA GLN A 144 -10.99 1.98 -10.69
C GLN A 144 -9.89 2.98 -11.06
N ALA A 145 -8.83 3.06 -10.25
CA ALA A 145 -7.63 3.81 -10.62
C ALA A 145 -7.20 3.44 -12.05
N GLU A 146 -6.87 4.46 -12.85
CA GLU A 146 -6.44 4.34 -14.26
C GLU A 146 -7.55 4.04 -15.31
N HIS A 147 -8.81 3.83 -14.91
CA HIS A 147 -9.91 3.56 -15.86
C HIS A 147 -10.87 4.76 -16.01
N GLU A 148 -11.24 5.07 -17.27
CA GLU A 148 -12.23 6.12 -17.58
C GLU A 148 -13.68 5.63 -17.46
N GLU A 149 -13.91 4.31 -17.46
CA GLU A 149 -15.24 3.71 -17.35
C GLU A 149 -15.62 3.43 -15.89
N ALA A 150 -16.84 3.81 -15.51
CA ALA A 150 -17.35 3.54 -14.16
C ALA A 150 -17.70 2.06 -14.02
N LEU A 151 -17.14 1.40 -12.99
CA LEU A 151 -17.45 -0.01 -12.67
C LEU A 151 -18.93 -0.20 -12.35
N PHE A 152 -19.52 0.74 -11.62
CA PHE A 152 -20.94 0.78 -11.32
C PHE A 152 -21.38 2.22 -11.07
N SER A 153 -22.66 2.46 -11.34
CA SER A 153 -23.28 3.77 -11.13
C SER A 153 -24.68 3.65 -10.55
N ALA A 154 -25.05 4.61 -9.72
CA ALA A 154 -26.38 4.77 -9.17
C ALA A 154 -26.86 6.20 -9.41
N ARG A 155 -27.95 6.34 -10.16
CA ARG A 155 -28.59 7.64 -10.42
C ARG A 155 -29.76 7.86 -9.47
N PHE A 156 -29.72 8.90 -8.68
CA PHE A 156 -30.76 9.34 -7.76
C PHE A 156 -31.58 10.46 -8.41
N SER A 157 -32.90 10.35 -8.32
CA SER A 157 -33.85 11.34 -8.83
C SER A 157 -35.11 11.35 -7.94
N PRO A 158 -35.95 12.39 -8.01
CA PRO A 158 -37.19 12.42 -7.22
C PRO A 158 -38.10 11.18 -7.36
N PRO A 159 -38.34 10.63 -8.56
CA PRO A 159 -39.14 9.41 -8.70
C PRO A 159 -38.39 8.13 -8.31
N SER A 160 -37.07 8.20 -8.12
CA SER A 160 -36.22 7.05 -7.80
C SER A 160 -35.14 7.51 -6.83
N CYS A 161 -35.51 7.68 -5.56
CA CYS A 161 -34.62 8.18 -4.52
C CYS A 161 -33.93 7.06 -3.73
N GLY A 162 -34.41 5.81 -3.81
CA GLY A 162 -33.85 4.67 -3.09
C GLY A 162 -34.47 4.50 -1.70
N VAL A 163 -33.72 3.89 -0.79
CA VAL A 163 -34.14 3.64 0.60
C VAL A 163 -33.37 4.56 1.54
N HIS A 164 -34.08 5.17 2.48
CA HIS A 164 -33.47 6.07 3.46
C HIS A 164 -32.99 5.29 4.69
N VAL A 165 -31.69 5.36 4.98
CA VAL A 165 -31.03 4.74 6.15
C VAL A 165 -30.10 5.77 6.76
N ASN A 166 -30.21 6.03 8.07
CA ASN A 166 -29.26 6.87 8.82
C ASN A 166 -28.94 8.26 8.20
N ARG A 167 -29.94 8.96 7.63
CA ARG A 167 -29.83 10.27 6.93
C ARG A 167 -29.19 10.21 5.53
N LEU A 168 -28.90 9.01 5.03
CA LEU A 168 -28.46 8.76 3.66
C LEU A 168 -29.56 8.08 2.86
N TRP A 169 -29.58 8.35 1.55
CA TRP A 169 -30.36 7.57 0.60
C TRP A 169 -29.46 6.59 -0.10
N TYR A 170 -29.79 5.30 -0.03
CA TYR A 170 -29.04 4.24 -0.67
C TYR A 170 -29.82 3.59 -1.81
N LYS A 171 -29.08 3.18 -2.84
CA LYS A 171 -29.57 2.35 -3.92
C LYS A 171 -28.69 1.11 -4.06
N PRO A 172 -29.31 -0.08 -4.21
CA PRO A 172 -28.56 -1.28 -4.51
C PRO A 172 -27.89 -1.14 -5.88
N VAL A 173 -26.69 -1.67 -6.00
CA VAL A 173 -25.92 -1.77 -7.24
C VAL A 173 -25.58 -3.22 -7.53
N GLU A 174 -25.10 -3.50 -8.74
CA GLU A 174 -24.57 -4.81 -9.06
C GLU A 174 -23.41 -5.14 -8.11
N GLN A 175 -23.49 -6.31 -7.46
CA GLN A 175 -22.49 -6.73 -6.50
C GLN A 175 -21.18 -7.04 -7.21
N PHE A 176 -20.17 -6.24 -6.94
CA PHE A 176 -18.84 -6.40 -7.51
C PHE A 176 -17.83 -6.65 -6.40
N ILE A 177 -17.00 -7.67 -6.59
CA ILE A 177 -15.91 -8.01 -5.69
C ILE A 177 -14.73 -7.07 -5.99
N LEU A 178 -14.37 -6.25 -5.03
CA LEU A 178 -13.16 -5.43 -5.07
C LEU A 178 -12.01 -6.24 -4.45
N PRO A 179 -10.98 -6.60 -5.23
CA PRO A 179 -9.87 -7.40 -4.74
C PRO A 179 -8.93 -6.62 -3.80
N GLU A 180 -8.03 -7.34 -3.14
CA GLU A 180 -6.92 -6.74 -2.38
C GLU A 180 -6.08 -5.81 -3.27
N SER A 181 -5.62 -4.70 -2.70
CA SER A 181 -4.88 -3.63 -3.38
C SER A 181 -5.66 -2.90 -4.48
N PHE A 182 -6.97 -3.11 -4.59
CA PHE A 182 -7.81 -2.28 -5.45
C PHE A 182 -7.78 -0.83 -4.98
N GLU A 183 -7.46 0.09 -5.88
CA GLU A 183 -7.55 1.52 -5.67
C GLU A 183 -8.75 2.05 -6.46
N GLY A 184 -9.67 2.70 -5.74
CA GLY A 184 -10.94 3.17 -6.27
C GLY A 184 -11.17 4.64 -5.98
N THR A 185 -11.91 5.29 -6.87
CA THR A 185 -12.40 6.66 -6.69
C THR A 185 -13.92 6.65 -6.77
N ILE A 186 -14.59 7.02 -5.67
CA ILE A 186 -16.04 7.25 -5.67
C ILE A 186 -16.30 8.72 -5.99
N VAL A 187 -17.17 8.98 -6.96
CA VAL A 187 -17.49 10.31 -7.46
C VAL A 187 -19.00 10.53 -7.34
N TRP A 188 -19.38 11.64 -6.73
CA TRP A 188 -20.73 12.17 -6.71
C TRP A 188 -20.80 13.34 -7.68
N GLU A 189 -21.81 13.35 -8.54
CA GLU A 189 -22.03 14.36 -9.58
C GLU A 189 -23.47 14.88 -9.50
N SER A 190 -23.65 16.19 -9.26
CA SER A 190 -24.94 16.86 -9.35
C SER A 190 -25.20 17.32 -10.78
N GLN A 191 -26.37 16.98 -11.31
CA GLN A 191 -26.85 17.49 -12.61
C GLN A 191 -27.62 18.82 -12.46
N ASP A 192 -27.94 19.21 -11.22
CA ASP A 192 -28.70 20.42 -10.94
C ASP A 192 -27.77 21.63 -10.72
N LEU A 193 -28.32 22.84 -10.90
CA LEU A 193 -27.60 24.08 -10.61
C LEU A 193 -27.26 24.24 -9.11
N GLN A 194 -28.08 23.62 -8.25
CA GLN A 194 -27.79 23.50 -6.82
C GLN A 194 -26.79 22.35 -6.64
N GLY A 195 -25.60 22.65 -6.15
CA GLY A 195 -24.50 21.69 -5.99
C GLY A 195 -24.79 20.55 -5.02
N LEU A 196 -23.74 19.86 -4.58
CA LEU A 196 -23.84 18.71 -3.69
C LEU A 196 -23.86 19.13 -2.21
N VAL A 197 -24.65 18.40 -1.40
CA VAL A 197 -24.47 18.45 0.05
C VAL A 197 -23.20 17.65 0.36
N SER A 198 -22.10 18.34 0.67
CA SER A 198 -20.83 17.71 0.96
C SER A 198 -20.36 17.94 2.40
N ARG A 199 -19.41 17.12 2.83
CA ARG A 199 -18.72 17.21 4.12
C ARG A 199 -17.23 17.05 3.90
N ASN A 200 -16.47 17.73 4.75
CA ASN A 200 -15.03 17.51 4.82
C ASN A 200 -14.76 16.10 5.37
N LEU A 201 -13.86 15.36 4.70
CA LEU A 201 -13.49 14.00 5.07
C LEU A 201 -13.07 13.86 6.55
N HIS A 202 -12.36 14.85 7.10
CA HIS A 202 -11.88 14.85 8.48
C HIS A 202 -12.99 15.03 9.54
N LYS A 203 -14.22 15.38 9.12
CA LYS A 203 -15.37 15.59 10.01
C LYS A 203 -16.39 14.46 9.95
N VAL A 204 -16.11 13.39 9.21
CA VAL A 204 -17.00 12.25 9.02
C VAL A 204 -16.40 11.03 9.70
N THR A 205 -17.25 10.22 10.32
CA THR A 205 -16.82 8.95 10.91
C THR A 205 -16.64 7.94 9.78
N VAL A 206 -15.39 7.52 9.55
CA VAL A 206 -15.08 6.47 8.57
C VAL A 206 -15.15 5.13 9.26
N ASN A 207 -15.97 4.22 8.74
CA ASN A 207 -15.98 2.82 9.16
C ASN A 207 -15.16 2.02 8.15
N ASP A 208 -13.97 1.64 8.56
CA ASP A 208 -13.04 0.86 7.73
C ASP A 208 -13.25 -0.65 7.85
N GLY A 209 -14.29 -1.09 8.57
CA GLY A 209 -14.60 -2.50 8.79
C GLY A 209 -13.51 -3.24 9.57
N GLY A 210 -12.76 -2.55 10.42
CA GLY A 210 -11.65 -3.12 11.19
C GLY A 210 -10.30 -3.05 10.46
N GLY A 211 -10.17 -2.13 9.49
CA GLY A 211 -8.98 -1.88 8.69
C GLY A 211 -8.97 -2.54 7.30
N VAL A 212 -10.10 -3.05 6.80
CA VAL A 212 -10.16 -3.73 5.48
C VAL A 212 -10.14 -2.76 4.30
N LEU A 213 -10.42 -1.48 4.55
CA LEU A 213 -10.28 -0.41 3.58
C LEU A 213 -9.55 0.77 4.21
N ARG A 214 -8.96 1.61 3.37
CA ARG A 214 -8.28 2.84 3.80
C ARG A 214 -8.65 3.97 2.87
N ILE A 215 -9.05 5.11 3.42
CA ILE A 215 -9.27 6.32 2.65
C ILE A 215 -7.91 6.98 2.35
N ILE A 216 -7.70 7.36 1.09
CA ILE A 216 -6.49 8.06 0.63
C ILE A 216 -6.83 9.54 0.54
N THR A 217 -6.06 10.37 1.24
CA THR A 217 -6.19 11.84 1.18
C THR A 217 -5.09 12.45 0.33
N ALA A 218 -5.31 13.62 -0.26
CA ALA A 218 -4.35 14.30 -1.14
C ALA A 218 -2.97 14.60 -0.50
N GLY A 219 -2.83 14.46 0.82
CA GLY A 219 -1.55 14.60 1.54
C GLY A 219 -0.66 13.35 1.57
N GLU A 220 -1.18 12.16 1.27
CA GLU A 220 -0.44 10.89 1.31
C GLU A 220 0.02 10.43 -0.09
N GLY A 221 0.77 11.29 -0.78
CA GLY A 221 1.78 10.87 -1.76
C GLY A 221 1.31 10.13 -3.02
N SER A 222 0.52 10.76 -3.88
CA SER A 222 0.54 10.50 -5.33
C SER A 222 0.12 11.74 -6.12
N LEU A 223 0.68 11.88 -7.33
CA LEU A 223 0.39 12.96 -8.28
C LEU A 223 -1.12 13.05 -8.53
N PRO A 224 -1.69 14.26 -8.69
CA PRO A 224 -3.09 14.41 -9.05
C PRO A 224 -3.30 13.69 -10.38
N HIS A 225 -4.00 12.55 -10.36
CA HIS A 225 -4.56 12.05 -11.60
C HIS A 225 -5.49 13.14 -12.12
N GLU A 226 -5.19 13.65 -13.31
CA GLU A 226 -5.91 14.69 -14.04
C GLU A 226 -7.38 14.31 -14.37
N LEU A 227 -7.93 13.26 -13.73
CA LEU A 227 -9.28 12.73 -13.93
C LEU A 227 -10.27 13.08 -12.81
N THR A 228 -9.83 13.63 -11.67
CA THR A 228 -10.76 14.12 -10.64
C THR A 228 -11.03 15.61 -10.86
N GLU A 229 -11.89 15.93 -11.82
CA GLU A 229 -12.57 17.23 -11.86
C GLU A 229 -13.52 17.31 -10.65
N GLY A 230 -13.01 17.49 -9.43
CA GLY A 230 -13.86 17.50 -8.23
C GLY A 230 -13.12 17.90 -6.96
N VAL A 231 -13.86 18.43 -6.00
CA VAL A 231 -13.32 18.81 -4.69
C VAL A 231 -13.23 17.56 -3.80
N GLU A 232 -12.11 17.38 -3.11
CA GLU A 232 -11.96 16.33 -2.11
C GLU A 232 -12.97 16.53 -0.97
N GLY A 233 -13.89 15.58 -0.84
CA GLY A 233 -14.98 15.68 0.12
C GLY A 233 -15.92 14.49 0.01
N ILE A 234 -16.86 14.40 0.93
CA ILE A 234 -17.84 13.30 0.99
C ILE A 234 -19.21 13.89 0.70
N ALA A 235 -19.90 13.39 -0.32
CA ALA A 235 -21.29 13.78 -0.63
C ALA A 235 -22.29 12.61 -0.47
N GLY A 236 -21.85 11.52 0.14
CA GLY A 236 -22.66 10.33 0.39
C GLY A 236 -21.84 9.20 0.98
N GLY A 237 -22.19 7.96 0.66
CA GLY A 237 -21.41 6.82 1.08
C GLY A 237 -21.70 5.55 0.29
N PHE A 238 -21.17 4.43 0.74
CA PHE A 238 -21.47 3.12 0.18
C PHE A 238 -21.54 2.08 1.29
N ILE A 239 -22.32 1.04 1.02
CA ILE A 239 -22.47 -0.12 1.88
C ILE A 239 -21.68 -1.26 1.28
N TYR A 240 -20.91 -1.94 2.12
CA TYR A 240 -20.12 -3.10 1.69
C TYR A 240 -20.14 -4.21 2.73
N THR A 241 -19.74 -5.40 2.29
CA THR A 241 -19.50 -6.57 3.14
C THR A 241 -18.10 -7.11 2.92
N ILE A 242 -17.53 -7.77 3.92
CA ILE A 242 -16.22 -8.42 3.81
C ILE A 242 -16.40 -9.76 3.12
N GLN A 243 -15.70 -10.00 2.01
CA GLN A 243 -15.72 -11.28 1.34
C GLN A 243 -14.92 -12.31 2.14
N GLU A 244 -15.45 -13.52 2.35
CA GLU A 244 -14.73 -14.60 3.06
C GLU A 244 -14.17 -14.19 4.43
N GLY A 245 -14.91 -13.36 5.18
CA GLY A 245 -14.42 -12.82 6.45
C GLY A 245 -14.03 -13.86 7.51
N ASP A 246 -14.59 -15.08 7.47
CA ASP A 246 -14.16 -16.20 8.33
C ASP A 246 -12.71 -16.64 8.04
N ALA A 247 -12.30 -16.61 6.78
CA ALA A 247 -10.93 -16.91 6.38
C ALA A 247 -9.95 -15.84 6.87
N LEU A 248 -10.34 -14.56 6.78
CA LEU A 248 -9.60 -13.44 7.37
C LEU A 248 -9.41 -13.64 8.88
N LEU A 249 -10.50 -13.90 9.61
CA LEU A 249 -10.43 -14.08 11.06
C LEU A 249 -9.50 -15.24 11.45
N LYS A 250 -9.59 -16.38 10.76
CA LYS A 250 -8.69 -17.52 10.95
C LYS A 250 -7.22 -17.15 10.67
N SER A 251 -6.97 -16.37 9.61
CA SER A 251 -5.64 -15.85 9.30
C SER A 251 -5.10 -14.95 10.40
N LEU A 252 -5.93 -14.05 10.95
CA LEU A 252 -5.56 -13.17 12.07
C LEU A 252 -5.23 -13.95 13.35
N HIS A 253 -5.99 -15.01 13.66
CA HIS A 253 -5.70 -15.87 14.81
C HIS A 253 -4.37 -16.61 14.71
N THR A 254 -3.96 -17.00 13.51
CA THR A 254 -2.70 -17.72 13.25
C THR A 254 -1.50 -16.79 13.06
N ARG A 255 -1.72 -15.46 13.03
CA ARG A 255 -0.68 -14.43 12.86
C ARG A 255 0.44 -14.54 13.92
N PRO A 256 0.19 -14.67 15.24
CA PRO A 256 1.26 -14.73 16.22
C PRO A 256 2.22 -15.92 16.03
N GLU A 257 1.68 -17.07 15.62
CA GLU A 257 2.46 -18.28 15.32
C GLU A 257 3.31 -18.10 14.06
N ARG A 258 2.73 -17.50 13.00
CA ARG A 258 3.47 -17.14 11.78
C ARG A 258 4.62 -16.19 12.08
N PHE A 259 4.39 -15.15 12.88
CA PHE A 259 5.44 -14.22 13.30
C PHE A 259 6.56 -14.95 14.05
N THR A 260 6.22 -15.80 15.02
CA THR A 260 7.22 -16.56 15.78
C THR A 260 8.06 -17.47 14.88
N SER A 261 7.42 -18.16 13.93
CA SER A 261 8.11 -19.01 12.95
C SER A 261 9.00 -18.19 12.01
N HIS A 262 8.48 -17.07 11.52
CA HIS A 262 9.17 -16.18 10.58
C HIS A 262 10.41 -15.55 11.20
N ILE A 263 10.34 -15.05 12.43
CA ILE A 263 11.50 -14.49 13.14
C ILE A 263 12.61 -15.55 13.29
N LYS A 264 12.28 -16.80 13.66
CA LYS A 264 13.27 -17.88 13.72
C LYS A 264 13.93 -18.17 12.38
N ASN A 265 13.16 -18.10 11.29
CA ASN A 265 13.70 -18.27 9.94
C ASN A 265 14.63 -17.12 9.55
N LEU A 266 14.30 -15.88 9.93
CA LEU A 266 15.18 -14.72 9.74
C LEU A 266 16.48 -14.88 10.52
N GLU A 267 16.43 -15.25 11.80
CA GLU A 267 17.63 -15.49 12.61
C GLU A 267 18.56 -16.53 11.95
N LYS A 268 17.99 -17.62 11.42
CA LYS A 268 18.75 -18.62 10.67
C LYS A 268 19.36 -18.06 9.38
N GLU A 269 18.62 -17.21 8.65
CA GLU A 269 19.13 -16.54 7.45
C GLU A 269 20.28 -15.58 7.78
N ASP A 270 20.17 -14.83 8.89
CA ASP A 270 21.20 -13.93 9.38
C ASP A 270 22.51 -14.66 9.67
N ASP A 271 22.43 -15.83 10.31
CA ASP A 271 23.59 -16.65 10.63
C ASP A 271 24.25 -17.22 9.37
N LEU A 272 23.45 -17.71 8.41
CA LEU A 272 23.95 -18.17 7.11
C LEU A 272 24.64 -17.03 6.32
N LEU A 273 24.09 -15.83 6.35
CA LEU A 273 24.68 -14.66 5.69
C LEU A 273 25.99 -14.21 6.34
N LYS A 274 26.10 -14.29 7.67
CA LYS A 274 27.35 -14.01 8.39
C LYS A 274 28.43 -15.03 8.04
N GLU A 275 28.07 -16.32 7.99
CA GLU A 275 28.98 -17.39 7.56
C GLU A 275 29.43 -17.17 6.11
N GLU A 276 28.50 -16.90 5.20
CA GLU A 276 28.79 -16.62 3.79
C GLU A 276 29.72 -15.40 3.63
N SER A 277 29.42 -14.31 4.34
CA SER A 277 30.22 -13.08 4.29
C SER A 277 31.65 -13.31 4.80
N SER A 278 31.82 -14.08 5.88
CA SER A 278 33.14 -14.38 6.43
C SER A 278 33.94 -15.34 5.53
N THR A 279 33.25 -16.26 4.85
CA THR A 279 33.86 -17.23 3.94
C THR A 279 34.39 -16.59 2.66
N TYR A 280 33.61 -15.68 2.04
CA TYR A 280 33.92 -15.17 0.70
C TYR A 280 34.47 -13.74 0.66
N ASP A 281 34.30 -12.96 1.73
CA ASP A 281 34.66 -11.54 1.82
C ASP A 281 34.21 -10.73 0.59
N ASP A 282 33.01 -11.03 0.08
CA ASP A 282 32.45 -10.42 -1.12
C ASP A 282 31.06 -9.80 -0.91
N ILE A 283 30.61 -9.69 0.34
CA ILE A 283 29.32 -9.09 0.70
C ILE A 283 29.55 -7.73 1.37
N VAL A 284 28.71 -6.76 1.02
CA VAL A 284 28.56 -5.47 1.70
C VAL A 284 27.15 -5.40 2.25
N PHE A 285 27.05 -5.41 3.58
CA PHE A 285 25.79 -5.17 4.28
C PHE A 285 25.55 -3.66 4.36
N VAL A 286 24.41 -3.23 3.83
CA VAL A 286 23.95 -1.83 3.93
C VAL A 286 22.80 -1.72 4.91
N ASP A 287 22.79 -0.67 5.74
CA ASP A 287 21.83 -0.50 6.83
C ASP A 287 20.41 -0.14 6.32
N VAL A 288 19.72 -1.14 5.77
CA VAL A 288 18.36 -1.08 5.25
C VAL A 288 17.66 -2.41 5.47
N ILE A 289 16.34 -2.37 5.57
CA ILE A 289 15.50 -3.58 5.52
C ILE A 289 15.45 -4.06 4.06
N ASP A 290 15.83 -5.32 3.83
CA ASP A 290 15.93 -5.91 2.49
C ASP A 290 14.53 -6.25 1.93
N THR A 291 13.88 -5.24 1.35
CA THR A 291 12.63 -5.38 0.60
C THR A 291 12.77 -4.75 -0.78
N TYR A 292 11.85 -5.09 -1.69
CA TYR A 292 11.87 -4.57 -3.05
C TYR A 292 11.72 -3.03 -3.08
N ARG A 293 10.81 -2.45 -2.27
CA ARG A 293 10.66 -0.98 -2.18
C ARG A 293 11.91 -0.25 -1.69
N ASN A 294 12.78 -0.94 -0.94
CA ASN A 294 14.02 -0.36 -0.41
C ASN A 294 15.24 -0.55 -1.33
N VAL A 295 15.09 -1.15 -2.51
CA VAL A 295 16.19 -1.31 -3.49
C VAL A 295 16.89 0.02 -3.83
N PRO A 296 16.19 1.15 -4.03
CA PRO A 296 16.87 2.43 -4.27
C PRO A 296 17.73 2.89 -3.08
N ALA A 297 17.22 2.73 -1.85
CA ALA A 297 17.97 3.08 -0.63
C ALA A 297 19.19 2.16 -0.44
N LYS A 298 19.04 0.88 -0.77
CA LYS A 298 20.13 -0.11 -0.76
C LYS A 298 21.27 0.29 -1.70
N LEU A 299 20.93 0.71 -2.92
CA LEU A 299 21.91 1.19 -3.89
C LEU A 299 22.57 2.50 -3.43
N LEU A 300 21.80 3.44 -2.88
CA LEU A 300 22.33 4.71 -2.37
C LEU A 300 23.33 4.50 -1.23
N ASN A 301 23.03 3.60 -0.29
CA ASN A 301 23.94 3.28 0.80
C ASN A 301 25.21 2.57 0.32
N PHE A 302 25.13 1.77 -0.75
CA PHE A 302 26.33 1.19 -1.36
C PHE A 302 27.26 2.25 -1.96
N TYR A 303 26.73 3.31 -2.57
CA TYR A 303 27.57 4.43 -3.05
C TYR A 303 28.30 5.19 -1.93
N ARG A 304 27.82 5.09 -0.69
CA ARG A 304 28.46 5.72 0.48
C ARG A 304 29.56 4.87 1.11
N TRP A 305 29.53 3.56 0.87
CA TRP A 305 30.55 2.61 1.31
C TRP A 305 31.79 2.74 0.41
#